data_AF-A0A367M9R8-F1
#
_entry.id   AF-A0A367M9R8-F1
#
_cell.length_a   1.000
_cell.length_b   1.000
_cell.length_c   1.000
_cell.angle_alpha   90.00
_cell.angle_beta   90.00
_cell.angle_gamma   90.00
#
_symmetry.space_group_name_H-M   'P 1'
#
loop_
_entity.id
_entity.type
_entity.pdbx_description
1 polymer ?
#
loop_
_entity_poly.entity_id
_entity_poly.type
_entity_poly.pdbx_seq_one_letter_code
_entity_poly.pdbx_strand_id
1 'polypeptide(L)'
;IRDSPYILLISLSSLAGAILNTWNRFSVPAFVPTLLNVAMIGFALFLTPYFDPPVMVLGWAVLAGGLLQLLYQLPHLRKIGMLVLPRLNLRDSGVWRVMKLMLPAILGVSVSQISLIINTIFASFLAAGSVSWMYYADRLMELPSGVLGVALGTILLPMLAKTYSNKDRHEYSRLLDWGLRLCFLLVLPCSLALAILAEPLTVSLFQYGKFTTVDAAMTQRALVAYSVGLLGIILVKVLAPGFYAQQNIRTPVKIALFTLVSTQLMNLAFIGPLQHAGLALSIGLAACLNAGLLYWQLRKQRLYLPQPGWAKFLVKLVVAVLAMSAVLLATMHWLPAWEQGAMLERFLRLGLLVVAGLLAYFGMLALLGFRLRDFSRRAVL
;
A
#
# COMPACT_ATOMS: atom_id res chain seq x y z
N ILE A 1 7.18 7.04 -25.18
CA ILE A 1 8.45 7.79 -25.38
C ILE A 1 8.54 9.04 -24.47
N ARG A 2 7.42 9.62 -24.00
CA ARG A 2 7.44 10.79 -23.09
C ARG A 2 7.95 10.52 -21.65
N ASP A 3 7.90 9.28 -21.14
CA ASP A 3 8.31 8.96 -19.76
C ASP A 3 9.78 8.52 -19.60
N SER A 4 10.48 8.29 -20.72
CA SER A 4 11.84 7.76 -20.75
C SER A 4 12.87 8.53 -19.91
N PRO A 5 12.89 9.88 -19.85
CA PRO A 5 13.91 10.60 -19.09
C PRO A 5 13.74 10.49 -17.56
N TYR A 6 12.50 10.45 -17.06
CA TYR A 6 12.26 10.25 -15.62
C TYR A 6 12.67 8.84 -15.17
N ILE A 7 12.35 7.83 -15.97
CA ILE A 7 12.72 6.43 -15.68
C ILE A 7 14.24 6.28 -15.53
N LEU A 8 15.01 6.95 -16.39
CA LEU A 8 16.47 6.96 -16.29
C LEU A 8 16.92 7.59 -14.97
N LEU A 9 16.41 8.78 -14.63
CA LEU A 9 16.78 9.50 -13.40
C LEU A 9 16.46 8.70 -12.14
N ILE A 10 15.25 8.14 -12.04
CA ILE A 10 14.87 7.33 -10.87
C ILE A 10 15.62 6.00 -10.81
N SER A 11 16.01 5.42 -11.95
CA SER A 11 16.84 4.21 -11.97
C SER A 11 18.25 4.49 -11.45
N LEU A 12 18.88 5.60 -11.87
CA LEU A 12 20.17 6.03 -11.34
C LEU A 12 20.07 6.37 -9.84
N SER A 13 18.99 7.06 -9.43
CA SER A 13 18.74 7.37 -8.03
C SER A 13 18.51 6.12 -7.17
N SER A 14 17.82 5.10 -7.71
CA SER A 14 17.63 3.82 -7.04
C SER A 14 18.94 3.05 -6.89
N LEU A 15 19.81 3.08 -7.91
CA LEU A 15 21.16 2.51 -7.84
C LEU A 15 22.02 3.22 -6.78
N ALA A 16 22.02 4.55 -6.79
CA ALA A 16 22.69 5.38 -5.78
C ALA A 16 22.17 5.05 -4.37
N GLY A 17 20.86 4.90 -4.22
CA GLY A 17 20.21 4.52 -2.97
C GLY A 17 20.62 3.13 -2.49
N ALA A 18 20.70 2.15 -3.38
CA ALA A 18 21.15 0.80 -3.06
C ALA A 18 22.62 0.79 -2.57
N ILE A 19 23.51 1.57 -3.20
CA ILE A 19 24.90 1.72 -2.76
C ILE A 19 24.98 2.37 -1.38
N LEU A 20 24.18 3.41 -1.12
CA LEU A 20 24.14 4.06 0.20
C LEU A 20 23.61 3.11 1.29
N ASN A 21 22.62 2.27 0.96
CA ASN A 21 22.09 1.26 1.88
C ASN A 21 23.13 0.20 2.28
N THR A 22 24.02 -0.23 1.37
CA THR A 22 25.09 -1.19 1.72
C THR A 22 26.14 -0.59 2.67
N TRP A 23 26.31 0.74 2.65
CA TRP A 23 27.16 1.49 3.57
C TRP A 23 26.41 1.98 4.83
N ASN A 24 25.27 1.36 5.18
CA ASN A 24 24.44 1.68 6.34
C ASN A 24 23.90 3.13 6.39
N ARG A 25 23.82 3.83 5.24
CA ARG A 25 23.25 5.17 5.13
C ARG A 25 21.78 5.11 4.69
N PHE A 26 20.91 4.56 5.53
CA PHE A 26 19.49 4.34 5.19
C PHE A 26 18.63 5.63 5.14
N SER A 27 18.98 6.64 5.94
CA SER A 27 18.19 7.88 6.06
C SER A 27 18.22 8.73 4.79
N VAL A 28 19.35 8.70 4.05
CA VAL A 28 19.50 9.52 2.83
C VAL A 28 18.58 9.00 1.72
N PRO A 29 18.61 7.70 1.33
CA PRO A 29 17.65 7.13 0.38
C PRO A 29 16.19 7.23 0.83
N ALA A 30 15.92 7.14 2.14
CA ALA A 30 14.55 7.26 2.66
C ALA A 30 13.94 8.67 2.47
N PHE A 31 14.77 9.72 2.39
CA PHE A 31 14.31 11.09 2.14
C PHE A 31 14.06 11.39 0.66
N VAL A 32 14.64 10.62 -0.27
CA VAL A 32 14.56 10.90 -1.72
C VAL A 32 13.13 11.05 -2.26
N PRO A 33 12.13 10.23 -1.86
CA PRO A 33 10.75 10.41 -2.33
C PRO A 33 10.13 11.77 -1.95
N THR A 34 10.58 12.41 -0.87
CA THR A 34 10.04 13.73 -0.45
C THR A 34 10.41 14.83 -1.44
N LEU A 35 11.56 14.72 -2.12
CA LEU A 35 12.01 15.69 -3.13
C LEU A 35 11.07 15.72 -4.35
N LEU A 36 10.54 14.57 -4.76
CA LEU A 36 9.52 14.51 -5.82
C LEU A 36 8.23 15.19 -5.37
N ASN A 37 7.78 14.93 -4.14
CA ASN A 37 6.58 15.57 -3.59
C ASN A 37 6.75 17.10 -3.50
N VAL A 38 7.89 17.58 -3.03
CA VAL A 38 8.21 19.02 -2.96
C VAL A 38 8.26 19.63 -4.36
N ALA A 39 8.88 18.97 -5.33
CA ALA A 39 8.89 19.43 -6.71
C ALA A 39 7.48 19.50 -7.30
N MET A 40 6.65 18.47 -7.11
CA MET A 40 5.26 18.46 -7.58
C MET A 40 4.43 19.59 -6.97
N ILE A 41 4.52 19.81 -5.65
CA ILE A 41 3.80 20.89 -4.96
C ILE A 41 4.30 22.26 -5.42
N GLY A 42 5.62 22.48 -5.44
CA GLY A 42 6.21 23.76 -5.82
C GLY A 42 5.88 24.14 -7.26
N PHE A 43 6.00 23.20 -8.20
CA PHE A 43 5.64 23.45 -9.60
C PHE A 43 4.13 23.70 -9.76
N ALA A 44 3.27 22.92 -9.10
CA ALA A 44 1.83 23.11 -9.18
C ALA A 44 1.37 24.46 -8.59
N LEU A 45 2.02 24.96 -7.53
CA LEU A 45 1.68 26.24 -6.92
C LEU A 45 2.18 27.44 -7.73
N PHE A 46 3.43 27.40 -8.19
CA PHE A 46 4.09 28.58 -8.76
C PHE A 46 4.16 28.58 -10.28
N LEU A 47 4.22 27.42 -10.92
CA LEU A 47 4.51 27.31 -12.36
C LEU A 47 3.25 27.05 -13.20
N THR A 48 2.13 26.62 -12.61
CA THR A 48 0.88 26.33 -13.35
C THR A 48 0.42 27.45 -14.30
N PRO A 49 0.46 28.75 -13.94
CA PRO A 49 0.02 29.83 -14.83
C PRO A 49 0.88 30.01 -16.09
N TYR A 50 2.10 29.44 -16.12
CA TYR A 50 3.09 29.67 -17.18
C TYR A 50 3.06 28.60 -18.28
N PHE A 51 2.17 27.60 -18.19
CA PHE A 51 2.08 26.51 -19.16
C PHE A 51 0.67 26.36 -19.71
N ASP A 52 0.58 26.11 -21.03
CA ASP A 52 -0.65 25.75 -21.73
C ASP A 52 -0.40 24.51 -22.62
N PRO A 53 -1.03 23.36 -22.36
CA PRO A 53 -2.01 23.08 -21.30
C PRO A 53 -1.37 22.99 -19.89
N PRO A 54 -2.07 23.42 -18.82
CA PRO A 54 -1.53 23.46 -17.45
C PRO A 54 -1.00 22.13 -16.91
N VAL A 55 -1.51 21.00 -17.41
CA VAL A 55 -1.05 19.66 -17.01
C VAL A 55 0.44 19.41 -17.33
N MET A 56 1.01 20.14 -18.29
CA MET A 56 2.44 20.02 -18.63
C MET A 56 3.36 20.35 -17.45
N VAL A 57 2.90 21.19 -16.52
CA VAL A 57 3.64 21.55 -15.30
C VAL A 57 3.98 20.31 -14.47
N LEU A 58 3.05 19.37 -14.35
CA LEU A 58 3.28 18.13 -13.60
C LEU A 58 4.33 17.25 -14.30
N GLY A 59 4.37 17.23 -15.63
CA GLY A 59 5.41 16.53 -16.39
C GLY A 59 6.81 17.10 -16.11
N TRP A 60 6.95 18.43 -16.13
CA TRP A 60 8.20 19.10 -15.75
C TRP A 60 8.57 18.91 -14.28
N ALA A 61 7.57 18.92 -13.39
CA ALA A 61 7.76 18.68 -11.97
C ALA A 61 8.34 17.29 -11.69
N VAL A 62 7.86 16.26 -12.39
CA VAL A 62 8.37 14.89 -12.28
C VAL A 62 9.82 14.80 -12.75
N LEU A 63 10.18 15.48 -13.85
CA LEU A 63 11.56 15.54 -14.33
C LEU A 63 12.49 16.27 -13.36
N ALA A 64 12.07 17.44 -12.89
CA ALA A 64 12.80 18.21 -11.89
C ALA A 64 12.96 17.43 -10.58
N GLY A 65 11.90 16.76 -10.13
CA GLY A 65 11.92 15.87 -8.96
C GLY A 65 12.95 14.74 -9.13
N GLY A 66 12.91 14.01 -10.24
CA GLY A 66 13.90 12.96 -10.53
C GLY A 66 15.34 13.47 -10.57
N LEU A 67 15.57 14.68 -11.07
CA LEU A 67 16.89 15.31 -11.06
C LEU A 67 17.33 15.67 -9.63
N LEU A 68 16.45 16.30 -8.84
CA LEU A 68 16.70 16.63 -7.43
C LEU A 68 17.01 15.36 -6.61
N GLN A 69 16.29 14.27 -6.85
CA GLN A 69 16.51 12.97 -6.23
C GLN A 69 17.94 12.46 -6.44
N LEU A 70 18.41 12.50 -7.69
CA LEU A 70 19.78 12.09 -8.02
C LEU A 70 20.82 13.05 -7.42
N LEU A 71 20.63 14.36 -7.62
CA LEU A 71 21.56 15.39 -7.15
C LEU A 71 21.74 15.38 -5.63
N TYR A 72 20.70 15.10 -4.86
CA TYR A 72 20.77 15.00 -3.40
C TYR A 72 21.63 13.81 -2.91
N GLN A 73 21.63 12.70 -3.66
CA GLN A 73 22.40 11.50 -3.30
C GLN A 73 23.88 11.60 -3.71
N LEU A 74 24.24 12.39 -4.74
CA LEU A 74 25.61 12.49 -5.25
C LEU A 74 26.65 12.97 -4.21
N PRO A 75 26.41 14.00 -3.38
CA PRO A 75 27.35 14.41 -2.34
C PRO A 75 27.60 13.30 -1.31
N HIS A 76 26.57 12.52 -0.99
CA HIS A 76 26.67 11.42 -0.04
C HIS A 76 27.47 10.25 -0.62
N LEU A 77 27.31 9.97 -1.92
CA LEU A 77 28.15 9.04 -2.67
C LEU A 77 29.62 9.48 -2.72
N ARG A 78 29.86 10.79 -2.91
CA ARG A 78 31.23 11.35 -2.90
C ARG A 78 31.92 11.15 -1.55
N LYS A 79 31.20 11.37 -0.44
CA LYS A 79 31.74 11.18 0.92
C LYS A 79 32.18 9.75 1.22
N ILE A 80 31.55 8.76 0.59
CA ILE A 80 31.93 7.34 0.74
C ILE A 80 32.91 6.86 -0.33
N GLY A 81 33.43 7.74 -1.19
CA GLY A 81 34.37 7.40 -2.25
C GLY A 81 33.78 6.54 -3.39
N MET A 82 32.45 6.37 -3.43
CA MET A 82 31.74 5.52 -4.39
C MET A 82 31.05 6.35 -5.49
N LEU A 83 31.56 7.54 -5.80
CA LEU A 83 31.08 8.32 -6.93
C LEU A 83 31.65 7.71 -8.21
N VAL A 84 31.00 6.64 -8.68
CA VAL A 84 31.40 5.89 -9.85
C VAL A 84 30.88 6.61 -11.10
N LEU A 85 31.79 7.07 -11.94
CA LEU A 85 31.46 7.54 -13.28
C LEU A 85 30.96 6.33 -14.11
N PRO A 86 29.83 6.43 -14.83
CA PRO A 86 29.33 5.32 -15.63
C PRO A 86 30.37 4.87 -16.67
N ARG A 87 30.95 3.67 -16.49
CA ARG A 87 31.81 3.03 -17.50
C ARG A 87 31.02 1.91 -18.15
N LEU A 88 30.68 2.08 -19.43
CA LEU A 88 29.96 1.07 -20.20
C LEU A 88 30.94 0.00 -20.68
N ASN A 89 31.11 -1.07 -19.90
CA ASN A 89 31.85 -2.25 -20.32
C ASN A 89 30.92 -3.48 -20.38
N LEU A 90 30.33 -3.71 -21.55
CA LEU A 90 29.40 -4.82 -21.80
C LEU A 90 30.08 -6.21 -21.78
N ARG A 91 31.41 -6.26 -21.71
CA ARG A 91 32.21 -7.50 -21.60
C ARG A 91 32.52 -7.89 -20.16
N ASP A 92 32.05 -7.12 -19.18
CA ASP A 92 32.28 -7.43 -17.78
C ASP A 92 31.42 -8.63 -17.32
N SER A 93 32.08 -9.63 -16.75
CA SER A 93 31.44 -10.81 -16.16
C SER A 93 30.42 -10.45 -15.06
N GLY A 94 30.65 -9.33 -14.35
CA GLY A 94 29.76 -8.82 -13.32
C GLY A 94 28.40 -8.37 -13.86
N VAL A 95 28.39 -7.72 -15.04
CA VAL A 95 27.13 -7.30 -15.71
C VAL A 95 26.29 -8.52 -16.05
N TRP A 96 26.90 -9.55 -16.64
CA TRP A 96 26.20 -10.79 -16.98
C TRP A 96 25.68 -11.56 -15.77
N ARG A 97 26.40 -11.52 -14.64
CA ARG A 97 25.94 -12.11 -13.37
C ARG A 97 24.70 -11.38 -12.86
N VAL A 98 24.69 -10.05 -12.87
CA VAL A 98 23.53 -9.24 -12.46
C VAL A 98 22.34 -9.49 -13.41
N MET A 99 22.56 -9.49 -14.73
CA MET A 99 21.50 -9.76 -15.71
C MET A 99 20.83 -11.13 -15.52
N LYS A 100 21.61 -12.19 -15.25
CA LYS A 100 21.07 -13.53 -14.98
C LYS A 100 20.19 -13.56 -13.72
N LEU A 101 20.50 -12.76 -12.70
CA LEU A 101 19.68 -12.63 -11.50
C LEU A 101 18.44 -11.74 -11.72
N MET A 102 18.56 -10.71 -12.55
CA MET A 102 17.46 -9.80 -12.85
C MET A 102 16.37 -10.45 -13.71
N LEU A 103 16.73 -11.33 -14.66
CA LEU A 103 15.76 -11.93 -15.58
C LEU A 103 14.53 -12.57 -14.89
N PRO A 104 14.68 -13.46 -13.88
CA PRO A 104 13.53 -14.01 -13.17
C PRO A 104 12.79 -12.97 -12.30
N ALA A 105 13.49 -11.98 -11.76
CA ALA A 105 12.87 -10.90 -10.99
C ALA A 105 12.01 -9.99 -11.89
N ILE A 106 12.51 -9.66 -13.09
CA ILE A 106 11.78 -8.89 -14.11
C ILE A 106 10.50 -9.63 -14.49
N LEU A 107 10.56 -10.94 -14.75
CA LEU A 107 9.35 -11.73 -15.03
C LEU A 107 8.33 -11.64 -13.90
N GLY A 108 8.76 -11.69 -12.64
CA GLY A 108 7.88 -11.54 -11.48
C GLY A 108 7.22 -10.16 -11.39
N VAL A 109 7.98 -9.09 -11.61
CA VAL A 109 7.48 -7.70 -11.56
C VAL A 109 6.61 -7.37 -12.78
N SER A 110 6.93 -7.94 -13.96
CA SER A 110 6.15 -7.72 -15.18
C SER A 110 4.71 -8.20 -15.03
N VAL A 111 4.44 -9.26 -14.27
CA VAL A 111 3.07 -9.75 -14.00
C VAL A 111 2.22 -8.64 -13.36
N SER A 112 2.72 -7.98 -12.31
CA SER A 112 1.98 -6.87 -11.68
C SER A 112 1.81 -5.67 -12.63
N GLN A 113 2.82 -5.36 -13.44
CA GLN A 113 2.73 -4.25 -14.41
C GLN A 113 1.73 -4.52 -15.53
N ILE A 114 1.66 -5.75 -16.02
CA ILE A 114 0.65 -6.19 -17.00
C ILE A 114 -0.75 -6.00 -16.40
N SER A 115 -0.96 -6.37 -15.13
CA SER A 115 -2.24 -6.16 -14.45
C SER A 115 -2.68 -4.70 -14.46
N LEU A 116 -1.77 -3.79 -14.09
CA LEU A 116 -2.06 -2.36 -14.04
C LEU A 116 -2.36 -1.78 -15.42
N ILE A 117 -1.63 -2.20 -16.45
CA ILE A 117 -1.87 -1.77 -17.83
C ILE A 117 -3.27 -2.23 -18.27
N ILE A 118 -3.63 -3.50 -18.04
CA ILE A 118 -4.95 -4.01 -18.42
C ILE A 118 -6.06 -3.27 -17.66
N ASN A 119 -5.90 -3.04 -16.37
CA ASN A 119 -6.86 -2.26 -15.58
C ASN A 119 -7.01 -0.83 -16.12
N THR A 120 -5.90 -0.20 -16.52
CA THR A 120 -5.91 1.15 -17.12
C THR A 120 -6.61 1.15 -18.48
N ILE A 121 -6.43 0.11 -19.29
CA ILE A 121 -7.14 -0.06 -20.56
C ILE A 121 -8.65 -0.17 -20.30
N PHE A 122 -9.08 -1.00 -19.35
CA PHE A 122 -10.50 -1.09 -18.97
C PHE A 122 -11.04 0.26 -18.48
N ALA A 123 -10.30 0.96 -17.63
CA ALA A 123 -10.68 2.26 -17.13
C ALA A 123 -10.72 3.34 -18.22
N SER A 124 -9.93 3.21 -19.29
CA SER A 124 -9.93 4.14 -20.43
C SER A 124 -11.16 4.02 -21.32
N PHE A 125 -11.86 2.89 -21.28
CA PHE A 125 -13.15 2.70 -21.97
C PHE A 125 -14.35 3.25 -21.17
N LEU A 126 -14.13 3.64 -19.92
CA LEU A 126 -15.15 4.23 -19.06
C LEU A 126 -15.19 5.76 -19.22
N ALA A 127 -16.11 6.42 -18.51
CA ALA A 127 -16.25 7.87 -18.53
C ALA A 127 -14.92 8.58 -18.22
N ALA A 128 -14.68 9.70 -18.89
CA ALA A 128 -13.54 10.55 -18.62
C ALA A 128 -13.50 10.93 -17.13
N GLY A 129 -12.34 10.73 -16.49
CA GLY A 129 -12.17 10.89 -15.05
C GLY A 129 -12.11 9.58 -14.25
N SER A 130 -12.57 8.45 -14.82
CA SER A 130 -12.54 7.13 -14.13
C SER A 130 -11.16 6.74 -13.60
N VAL A 131 -10.11 6.93 -14.42
CA VAL A 131 -8.72 6.69 -14.01
C VAL A 131 -8.31 7.60 -12.85
N SER A 132 -8.70 8.88 -12.90
CA SER A 132 -8.38 9.86 -11.86
C SER A 132 -9.10 9.56 -10.54
N TRP A 133 -10.40 9.20 -10.58
CA TRP A 133 -11.15 8.83 -9.38
C TRP A 133 -10.56 7.59 -8.70
N MET A 134 -10.18 6.58 -9.48
CA MET A 134 -9.48 5.40 -8.96
C MET A 134 -8.12 5.78 -8.37
N TYR A 135 -7.35 6.64 -9.04
CA TYR A 135 -6.06 7.11 -8.55
C TYR A 135 -6.17 7.84 -7.21
N TYR A 136 -7.11 8.78 -7.06
CA TYR A 136 -7.33 9.50 -5.80
C TYR A 136 -7.76 8.57 -4.66
N ALA A 137 -8.62 7.58 -4.95
CA ALA A 137 -9.03 6.59 -3.97
C ALA A 137 -7.87 5.65 -3.55
N ASP A 138 -7.04 5.20 -4.49
CA ASP A 138 -5.88 4.36 -4.22
C ASP A 138 -4.84 5.09 -3.35
N ARG A 139 -4.61 6.40 -3.59
CA ARG A 139 -3.73 7.23 -2.73
C ARG A 139 -4.18 7.23 -1.26
N LEU A 140 -5.49 7.23 -0.99
CA LEU A 140 -6.00 7.14 0.38
C LEU A 140 -5.74 5.76 1.01
N MET A 141 -5.76 4.68 0.22
CA MET A 141 -5.39 3.34 0.71
C MET A 141 -3.90 3.19 1.01
N GLU A 142 -3.03 3.89 0.28
CA GLU A 142 -1.58 3.79 0.47
C GLU A 142 -1.16 4.20 1.88
N LEU A 143 -1.88 5.11 2.53
CA LEU A 143 -1.58 5.56 3.88
C LEU A 143 -1.65 4.39 4.90
N PRO A 144 -2.78 3.68 5.08
CA PRO A 144 -2.81 2.48 5.93
C PRO A 144 -1.93 1.34 5.42
N SER A 145 -1.92 1.08 4.10
CA SER A 145 -1.15 -0.02 3.50
C SER A 145 0.37 0.17 3.67
N GLY A 146 0.84 1.41 3.62
CA GLY A 146 2.23 1.78 3.84
C GLY A 146 2.61 1.62 5.29
N VAL A 147 1.90 2.27 6.21
CA VAL A 147 2.22 2.24 7.64
C VAL A 147 2.14 0.82 8.21
N LEU A 148 1.00 0.14 8.04
CA LEU A 148 0.78 -1.19 8.60
C LEU A 148 1.57 -2.27 7.86
N GLY A 149 1.60 -2.19 6.53
CA GLY A 149 2.28 -3.19 5.70
C GLY A 149 3.80 -3.17 5.88
N VAL A 150 4.41 -1.99 5.95
CA VAL A 150 5.88 -1.88 6.18
C VAL A 150 6.21 -2.27 7.62
N ALA A 151 5.44 -1.82 8.61
CA ALA A 151 5.67 -2.19 10.01
C ALA A 151 5.62 -3.71 10.21
N LEU A 152 4.58 -4.38 9.71
CA LEU A 152 4.44 -5.83 9.84
C LEU A 152 5.50 -6.59 9.02
N GLY A 153 5.74 -6.19 7.77
CA GLY A 153 6.70 -6.88 6.89
C GLY A 153 8.14 -6.80 7.37
N THR A 154 8.57 -5.63 7.88
CA THR A 154 9.94 -5.42 8.39
C THR A 154 10.21 -6.19 9.68
N ILE A 155 9.21 -6.34 10.54
CA ILE A 155 9.33 -7.07 11.80
C ILE A 155 9.27 -8.58 11.56
N LEU A 156 8.33 -9.06 10.74
CA LEU A 156 8.07 -10.49 10.56
C LEU A 156 9.16 -11.21 9.76
N LEU A 157 9.65 -10.63 8.66
CA LEU A 157 10.57 -11.34 7.76
C LEU A 157 11.87 -11.79 8.46
N PRO A 158 12.61 -10.94 9.20
CA PRO A 158 13.82 -11.37 9.90
C PRO A 158 13.55 -12.42 10.98
N MET A 159 12.42 -12.30 11.70
CA MET A 159 12.05 -13.25 12.75
C MET A 159 11.73 -14.62 12.16
N LEU A 160 10.91 -14.68 11.13
CA LEU A 160 10.54 -15.91 10.43
C LEU A 160 11.76 -16.60 9.81
N ALA A 161 12.66 -15.83 9.20
CA ALA A 161 13.91 -16.35 8.64
C ALA A 161 14.82 -16.96 9.72
N LYS A 162 14.94 -16.29 10.88
CA LYS A 162 15.72 -16.80 12.02
C LYS A 162 15.14 -18.10 12.57
N THR A 163 13.82 -18.15 12.83
CA THR A 163 13.18 -19.37 13.35
C THR A 163 13.22 -20.53 12.36
N TYR A 164 13.13 -20.24 11.06
CA TYR A 164 13.26 -21.26 10.02
C TYR A 164 14.69 -21.81 9.94
N SER A 165 15.71 -20.95 10.02
CA SER A 165 17.11 -21.37 10.09
C SER A 165 17.41 -22.22 11.32
N ASN A 166 16.79 -21.89 12.45
CA ASN A 166 16.90 -22.65 13.70
C ASN A 166 16.08 -23.95 13.71
N LYS A 167 15.33 -24.25 12.64
CA LYS A 167 14.44 -25.41 12.50
C LYS A 167 13.32 -25.48 13.56
N ASP A 168 13.01 -24.39 14.25
CA ASP A 168 11.91 -24.34 15.22
C ASP A 168 10.58 -24.06 14.50
N ARG A 169 9.88 -25.14 14.13
CA ARG A 169 8.57 -25.05 13.49
C ARG A 169 7.47 -24.53 14.41
N HIS A 170 7.58 -24.75 15.72
CA HIS A 170 6.56 -24.31 16.67
C HIS A 170 6.61 -22.81 16.88
N GLU A 171 7.81 -22.25 17.04
CA GLU A 171 8.03 -20.81 17.11
C GLU A 171 7.65 -20.14 15.79
N TYR A 172 8.02 -20.72 14.65
CA TYR A 172 7.63 -20.20 13.32
C TYR A 172 6.11 -20.10 13.16
N SER A 173 5.36 -21.16 13.51
CA SER A 173 3.89 -21.15 13.42
C SER A 173 3.26 -20.14 14.38
N ARG A 174 3.83 -19.97 15.59
CA ARG A 174 3.37 -18.99 16.59
C ARG A 174 3.63 -17.55 16.14
N LEU A 175 4.76 -17.28 15.51
CA LEU A 175 5.07 -15.95 14.92
C LEU A 175 4.11 -15.60 13.79
N LEU A 176 3.79 -16.57 12.92
CA LEU A 176 2.77 -16.38 11.89
C LEU A 176 1.38 -16.15 12.50
N ASP A 177 0.98 -16.91 13.52
CA ASP A 177 -0.31 -16.76 14.19
C ASP A 177 -0.43 -15.35 14.82
N TRP A 178 0.62 -14.92 15.53
CA TRP A 178 0.72 -13.57 16.10
C TRP A 178 0.64 -12.49 15.02
N GLY A 179 1.39 -12.63 13.92
CA GLY A 179 1.37 -11.69 12.81
C GLY A 179 0.00 -11.59 12.14
N LEU A 180 -0.69 -12.73 11.97
CA LEU A 180 -2.05 -12.77 11.45
C LEU A 180 -3.05 -12.11 12.40
N ARG A 181 -3.02 -12.42 13.71
CA ARG A 181 -3.91 -11.77 14.69
C ARG A 181 -3.69 -10.27 14.73
N LEU A 182 -2.44 -9.83 14.73
CA LEU A 182 -2.10 -8.40 14.72
C LEU A 182 -2.58 -7.73 13.42
N CYS A 183 -2.45 -8.41 12.28
CA CYS A 183 -3.00 -7.95 11.00
C CYS A 183 -4.52 -7.77 11.07
N PHE A 184 -5.27 -8.76 11.54
CA PHE A 184 -6.73 -8.64 11.67
C PHE A 184 -7.11 -7.52 12.65
N LEU A 185 -6.41 -7.43 13.79
CA LEU A 185 -6.66 -6.41 14.81
C LEU A 185 -6.47 -5.00 14.25
N LEU A 186 -5.41 -4.74 13.48
CA LEU A 186 -5.14 -3.39 12.98
C LEU A 186 -5.89 -3.06 11.69
N VAL A 187 -6.02 -4.03 10.78
CA VAL A 187 -6.45 -3.75 9.40
C VAL A 187 -7.97 -3.79 9.25
N LEU A 188 -8.65 -4.69 9.95
CA LEU A 188 -10.11 -4.80 9.87
C LEU A 188 -10.83 -3.49 10.30
N PRO A 189 -10.50 -2.85 11.44
CA PRO A 189 -11.08 -1.55 11.77
C PRO A 189 -10.68 -0.47 10.76
N CYS A 190 -9.43 -0.44 10.28
CA CYS A 190 -9.01 0.55 9.27
C CYS A 190 -9.79 0.41 7.95
N SER A 191 -10.03 -0.82 7.50
CA SER A 191 -10.80 -1.11 6.29
C SER A 191 -12.23 -0.60 6.42
N LEU A 192 -12.91 -0.92 7.52
CA LEU A 192 -14.29 -0.48 7.73
C LEU A 192 -14.40 1.03 8.03
N ALA A 193 -13.45 1.58 8.78
CA ALA A 193 -13.37 3.02 9.03
C ALA A 193 -13.18 3.79 7.71
N LEU A 194 -12.30 3.33 6.81
CA LEU A 194 -12.15 3.95 5.48
C LEU A 194 -13.42 3.84 4.63
N ALA A 195 -14.16 2.74 4.73
CA ALA A 195 -15.42 2.59 4.02
C ALA A 195 -16.49 3.59 4.53
N ILE A 196 -16.63 3.71 5.86
CA ILE A 196 -17.60 4.62 6.51
C ILE A 196 -17.21 6.08 6.30
N LEU A 197 -15.92 6.39 6.45
CA LEU A 197 -15.35 7.72 6.30
C LEU A 197 -15.08 8.08 4.83
N ALA A 198 -15.50 7.27 3.86
CA ALA A 198 -15.14 7.48 2.47
C ALA A 198 -15.62 8.85 1.95
N GLU A 199 -16.87 9.22 2.26
CA GLU A 199 -17.44 10.52 1.91
C GLU A 199 -16.74 11.69 2.62
N PRO A 200 -16.62 11.73 3.96
CA PRO A 200 -15.95 12.84 4.61
C PRO A 200 -14.47 12.96 4.22
N LEU A 201 -13.78 11.85 3.93
CA LEU A 201 -12.41 11.87 3.44
C LEU A 201 -12.31 12.49 2.05
N THR A 202 -13.13 12.05 1.08
CA THR A 202 -13.04 12.57 -0.29
C THR A 202 -13.48 14.03 -0.38
N VAL A 203 -14.56 14.39 0.32
CA VAL A 203 -15.07 15.77 0.35
C VAL A 203 -14.11 16.71 1.06
N SER A 204 -13.60 16.35 2.23
CA SER A 204 -12.72 17.25 3.00
C SER A 204 -11.35 17.41 2.35
N LEU A 205 -10.81 16.35 1.75
CA LEU A 205 -9.46 16.36 1.18
C LEU A 205 -9.41 16.84 -0.26
N PHE A 206 -10.42 16.53 -1.09
CA PHE A 206 -10.33 16.74 -2.53
C PHE A 206 -11.35 17.73 -3.10
N GLN A 207 -12.50 17.96 -2.43
CA GLN A 207 -13.54 18.85 -2.96
C GLN A 207 -13.20 20.33 -2.77
N TYR A 208 -12.27 20.81 -3.60
CA TYR A 208 -11.88 22.20 -3.74
C TYR A 208 -11.63 22.59 -5.21
N GLY A 209 -11.87 23.86 -5.54
CA GLY A 209 -11.60 24.42 -6.86
C GLY A 209 -12.34 23.71 -7.99
N LYS A 210 -11.60 23.01 -8.85
CA LYS A 210 -12.13 22.31 -10.03
C LYS A 210 -12.68 20.90 -9.75
N PHE A 211 -12.55 20.41 -8.53
CA PHE A 211 -13.02 19.08 -8.15
C PHE A 211 -14.49 19.15 -7.73
N THR A 212 -15.38 18.54 -8.52
CA THR A 212 -16.82 18.66 -8.36
C THR A 212 -17.38 17.68 -7.31
N THR A 213 -18.64 17.87 -6.94
CA THR A 213 -19.39 16.93 -6.09
C THR A 213 -19.49 15.53 -6.71
N VAL A 214 -19.61 15.47 -8.04
CA VAL A 214 -19.62 14.21 -8.81
C VAL A 214 -18.28 13.50 -8.69
N ASP A 215 -17.16 14.24 -8.81
CA ASP A 215 -15.82 13.66 -8.66
C ASP A 215 -15.61 13.08 -7.25
N ALA A 216 -16.11 13.77 -6.22
CA ALA A 216 -16.06 13.31 -4.83
C ALA A 216 -16.87 12.04 -4.63
N ALA A 217 -18.10 11.98 -5.16
CA ALA A 217 -18.96 10.81 -5.08
C ALA A 217 -18.40 9.61 -5.86
N MET A 218 -17.82 9.83 -7.04
CA MET A 218 -17.23 8.74 -7.83
C MET A 218 -15.93 8.21 -7.21
N THR A 219 -15.12 9.10 -6.62
CA THR A 219 -13.92 8.72 -5.84
C THR A 219 -14.31 7.97 -4.57
N GLN A 220 -15.38 8.39 -3.88
CA GLN A 220 -15.91 7.70 -2.71
C GLN A 220 -16.31 6.25 -3.05
N ARG A 221 -17.03 6.04 -4.16
CA ARG A 221 -17.42 4.67 -4.60
C ARG A 221 -16.20 3.80 -4.85
N ALA A 222 -15.17 4.34 -5.49
CA ALA A 222 -13.90 3.62 -5.70
C ALA A 222 -13.22 3.30 -4.36
N LEU A 223 -13.19 4.25 -3.42
CA LEU A 223 -12.58 4.06 -2.09
C LEU A 223 -13.30 2.98 -1.27
N VAL A 224 -14.63 2.93 -1.31
CA VAL A 224 -15.42 1.87 -0.65
C VAL A 224 -15.13 0.50 -1.28
N ALA A 225 -15.02 0.42 -2.60
CA ALA A 225 -14.65 -0.82 -3.28
C ALA A 225 -13.24 -1.29 -2.92
N TYR A 226 -12.31 -0.35 -2.83
CA TYR A 226 -10.92 -0.56 -2.44
C TYR A 226 -10.75 -0.99 -0.99
N SER A 227 -11.54 -0.44 -0.06
CA SER A 227 -11.43 -0.73 1.37
C SER A 227 -11.65 -2.20 1.69
N VAL A 228 -12.50 -2.91 0.93
CA VAL A 228 -12.71 -4.37 1.01
C VAL A 228 -11.40 -5.13 0.81
N GLY A 229 -10.53 -4.62 -0.07
CA GLY A 229 -9.24 -5.20 -0.41
C GLY A 229 -8.12 -4.97 0.59
N LEU A 230 -8.25 -3.97 1.47
CA LEU A 230 -7.15 -3.55 2.35
C LEU A 230 -6.65 -4.70 3.22
N LEU A 231 -7.56 -5.50 3.75
CA LEU A 231 -7.23 -6.69 4.54
C LEU A 231 -6.41 -7.70 3.73
N GLY A 232 -6.83 -8.01 2.50
CA GLY A 232 -6.10 -8.89 1.61
C GLY A 232 -4.70 -8.38 1.28
N ILE A 233 -4.58 -7.08 0.95
CA ILE A 233 -3.30 -6.45 0.59
C ILE A 233 -2.28 -6.59 1.74
N ILE A 234 -2.70 -6.32 2.97
CA ILE A 234 -1.80 -6.38 4.13
C ILE A 234 -1.55 -7.84 4.55
N LEU A 235 -2.54 -8.73 4.43
CA LEU A 235 -2.34 -10.16 4.66
C LEU A 235 -1.30 -10.76 3.70
N VAL A 236 -1.30 -10.36 2.42
CA VAL A 236 -0.23 -10.78 1.48
C VAL A 236 1.14 -10.34 1.97
N LYS A 237 1.28 -9.11 2.51
CA LYS A 237 2.54 -8.62 3.10
C LYS A 237 2.97 -9.37 4.36
N VAL A 238 2.05 -10.01 5.07
CA VAL A 238 2.31 -10.87 6.25
C VAL A 238 2.65 -12.30 5.84
N LEU A 239 1.91 -12.87 4.88
CA LEU A 239 2.02 -14.27 4.47
C LEU A 239 3.17 -14.52 3.48
N ALA A 240 3.46 -13.57 2.58
CA ALA A 240 4.53 -13.73 1.58
C ALA A 240 5.93 -13.89 2.20
N PRO A 241 6.33 -13.10 3.25
CA PRO A 241 7.55 -13.35 4.01
C PRO A 241 7.67 -14.77 4.55
N GLY A 242 6.56 -15.43 4.88
CA GLY A 242 6.57 -16.83 5.29
C GLY A 242 7.19 -17.75 4.25
N PHE A 243 6.87 -17.56 2.96
CA PHE A 243 7.48 -18.33 1.87
C PHE A 243 8.90 -17.88 1.55
N TYR A 244 9.17 -16.57 1.60
CA TYR A 244 10.51 -16.03 1.32
C TYR A 244 11.55 -16.44 2.36
N ALA A 245 11.17 -16.51 3.64
CA ALA A 245 12.02 -17.04 4.71
C ALA A 245 12.50 -18.47 4.45
N GLN A 246 11.76 -19.23 3.64
CA GLN A 246 12.08 -20.61 3.25
C GLN A 246 12.80 -20.70 1.89
N GLN A 247 13.18 -19.57 1.31
CA GLN A 247 13.71 -19.47 -0.06
C GLN A 247 12.73 -19.98 -1.13
N ASN A 248 11.44 -20.10 -0.81
CA ASN A 248 10.40 -20.51 -1.75
C ASN A 248 9.75 -19.29 -2.42
N ILE A 249 10.33 -18.86 -3.53
CA ILE A 249 9.79 -17.73 -4.32
C ILE A 249 8.75 -18.20 -5.35
N ARG A 250 8.82 -19.48 -5.76
CA ARG A 250 7.99 -20.02 -6.85
C ARG A 250 6.51 -20.09 -6.48
N THR A 251 6.20 -20.45 -5.24
CA THR A 251 4.82 -20.59 -4.78
C THR A 251 4.07 -19.25 -4.79
N PRO A 252 4.58 -18.17 -4.18
CA PRO A 252 3.96 -16.84 -4.29
C PRO A 252 3.78 -16.36 -5.73
N VAL A 253 4.76 -16.60 -6.62
CA VAL A 253 4.66 -16.18 -8.03
C VAL A 253 3.55 -16.91 -8.77
N LYS A 254 3.39 -18.24 -8.57
CA LYS A 254 2.29 -19.01 -9.17
C LYS A 254 0.92 -18.52 -8.70
N ILE A 255 0.79 -18.23 -7.41
CA ILE A 255 -0.45 -17.70 -6.82
C ILE A 255 -0.73 -16.29 -7.35
N ALA A 256 0.29 -15.44 -7.48
CA ALA A 256 0.14 -14.10 -8.06
C ALA A 256 -0.31 -14.15 -9.52
N LEU A 257 0.23 -15.07 -10.33
CA LEU A 257 -0.19 -15.25 -11.72
C LEU A 257 -1.64 -15.74 -11.81
N PHE A 258 -2.04 -16.72 -10.98
CA PHE A 258 -3.43 -17.16 -10.90
C PHE A 258 -4.36 -16.02 -10.49
N THR A 259 -3.97 -15.27 -9.45
CA THR A 259 -4.72 -14.10 -8.96
C THR A 259 -4.86 -13.04 -10.05
N LEU A 260 -3.81 -12.79 -10.85
CA LEU A 260 -3.87 -11.86 -11.97
C LEU A 260 -4.95 -12.28 -12.97
N VAL A 261 -4.96 -13.55 -13.40
CA VAL A 261 -5.99 -14.07 -14.31
C VAL A 261 -7.38 -13.92 -13.69
N SER A 262 -7.56 -14.28 -12.43
CA SER A 262 -8.83 -14.08 -11.72
C SER A 262 -9.24 -12.61 -11.66
N THR A 263 -8.30 -11.70 -11.43
CA THR A 263 -8.55 -10.24 -11.42
C THR A 263 -9.14 -9.78 -12.75
N GLN A 264 -8.57 -10.25 -13.87
CA GLN A 264 -9.04 -9.87 -15.20
C GLN A 264 -10.42 -10.45 -15.51
N LEU A 265 -10.72 -11.67 -15.06
CA LEU A 265 -12.07 -12.24 -15.17
C LEU A 265 -13.09 -11.45 -14.33
N MET A 266 -12.69 -11.02 -13.13
CA MET A 266 -13.52 -10.20 -12.26
C MET A 266 -13.73 -8.79 -12.82
N ASN A 267 -12.72 -8.20 -13.47
CA ASN A 267 -12.87 -6.93 -14.20
C ASN A 267 -13.97 -7.05 -15.25
N LEU A 268 -13.96 -8.09 -16.07
CA LEU A 268 -14.97 -8.33 -17.09
C LEU A 268 -16.38 -8.50 -16.48
N ALA A 269 -16.49 -9.17 -15.33
CA ALA A 269 -17.78 -9.36 -14.65
C ALA A 269 -18.31 -8.07 -13.99
N PHE A 270 -17.44 -7.24 -13.41
CA PHE A 270 -17.83 -6.08 -12.62
C PHE A 270 -17.87 -4.76 -13.38
N ILE A 271 -17.19 -4.65 -14.53
CA ILE A 271 -17.16 -3.41 -15.32
C ILE A 271 -18.55 -2.98 -15.79
N GLY A 272 -19.43 -3.93 -16.11
CA GLY A 272 -20.82 -3.66 -16.50
C GLY A 272 -21.64 -3.00 -15.38
N PRO A 273 -21.89 -3.69 -14.25
CA PRO A 273 -22.77 -3.18 -13.20
C PRO A 273 -22.14 -2.08 -12.32
N LEU A 274 -20.82 -2.11 -12.11
CA LEU A 274 -20.14 -1.26 -11.12
C LEU A 274 -19.14 -0.26 -11.73
N GLN A 275 -18.95 -0.27 -13.05
CA GLN A 275 -18.03 0.63 -13.76
C GLN A 275 -16.64 0.66 -13.12
N HIS A 276 -16.08 1.85 -12.83
CA HIS A 276 -14.74 2.03 -12.25
C HIS A 276 -14.64 1.49 -10.82
N ALA A 277 -15.74 1.54 -10.05
CA ALA A 277 -15.78 0.91 -8.73
C ALA A 277 -15.68 -0.62 -8.83
N GLY A 278 -16.16 -1.21 -9.92
CA GLY A 278 -15.98 -2.64 -10.22
C GLY A 278 -14.51 -3.03 -10.40
N LEU A 279 -13.73 -2.17 -11.07
CA LEU A 279 -12.28 -2.36 -11.25
C LEU A 279 -11.51 -2.18 -9.93
N ALA A 280 -11.96 -1.29 -9.05
CA ALA A 280 -11.39 -1.15 -7.71
C ALA A 280 -11.71 -2.38 -6.83
N LEU A 281 -12.96 -2.88 -6.91
CA LEU A 281 -13.41 -4.04 -6.15
C LEU A 281 -12.70 -5.32 -6.59
N SER A 282 -12.46 -5.51 -7.89
CA SER A 282 -11.74 -6.66 -8.41
C SER A 282 -10.31 -6.73 -7.87
N ILE A 283 -9.59 -5.60 -7.81
CA ILE A 283 -8.25 -5.51 -7.20
C ILE A 283 -8.31 -5.92 -5.73
N GLY A 284 -9.31 -5.41 -5.00
CA GLY A 284 -9.45 -5.73 -3.58
C GLY A 284 -9.77 -7.19 -3.32
N LEU A 285 -10.73 -7.76 -4.04
CA LEU A 285 -11.08 -9.17 -3.92
C LEU A 285 -9.96 -10.10 -4.41
N ALA A 286 -9.22 -9.70 -5.45
CA ALA A 286 -8.03 -10.41 -5.90
C ALA A 286 -6.95 -10.44 -4.81
N ALA A 287 -6.74 -9.35 -4.07
CA ALA A 287 -5.82 -9.35 -2.93
C ALA A 287 -6.28 -10.31 -1.82
N CYS A 288 -7.58 -10.36 -1.53
CA CYS A 288 -8.16 -11.33 -0.59
C CYS A 288 -8.00 -12.78 -1.08
N LEU A 289 -8.22 -13.04 -2.37
CA LEU A 289 -7.98 -14.34 -3.00
C LEU A 289 -6.51 -14.75 -2.88
N ASN A 290 -5.58 -13.84 -3.17
CA ASN A 290 -4.15 -14.08 -3.04
C ASN A 290 -3.75 -14.44 -1.61
N ALA A 291 -4.20 -13.63 -0.63
CA ALA A 291 -4.00 -13.93 0.78
C ALA A 291 -4.58 -15.29 1.19
N GLY A 292 -5.80 -15.61 0.74
CA GLY A 292 -6.45 -16.88 1.01
C GLY A 292 -5.69 -18.08 0.44
N LEU A 293 -5.18 -17.97 -0.80
CA LEU A 293 -4.38 -19.01 -1.44
C LEU A 293 -3.02 -19.19 -0.77
N LEU A 294 -2.35 -18.10 -0.40
CA LEU A 294 -1.10 -18.15 0.37
C LEU A 294 -1.31 -18.84 1.72
N TYR A 295 -2.37 -18.47 2.44
CA TYR A 295 -2.74 -19.06 3.71
C TYR A 295 -3.05 -20.57 3.56
N TRP A 296 -3.86 -20.94 2.58
CA TRP A 296 -4.19 -22.34 2.29
C TRP A 296 -2.93 -23.16 2.00
N GLN A 297 -2.01 -22.62 1.20
CA GLN A 297 -0.78 -23.31 0.83
C GLN A 297 0.19 -23.45 2.02
N LEU A 298 0.28 -22.45 2.91
CA LEU A 298 1.01 -22.54 4.19
C LEU A 298 0.44 -23.64 5.09
N ARG A 299 -0.89 -23.76 5.15
CA ARG A 299 -1.55 -24.81 5.94
C ARG A 299 -1.37 -26.19 5.31
N LYS A 300 -1.48 -26.29 3.98
CA LYS A 300 -1.26 -27.55 3.24
C LYS A 300 0.15 -28.10 3.42
N GLN A 301 1.15 -27.22 3.47
CA GLN A 301 2.55 -27.60 3.72
C GLN A 301 2.86 -27.87 5.21
N ARG A 302 1.86 -27.81 6.11
CA ARG A 302 1.99 -27.96 7.57
C ARG A 302 3.05 -27.03 8.18
N LEU A 303 3.22 -25.86 7.58
CA LEU A 303 4.12 -24.80 8.08
C LEU A 303 3.43 -23.91 9.10
N TYR A 304 2.10 -23.80 8.97
CA TYR A 304 1.26 -23.04 9.88
C TYR A 304 0.13 -23.92 10.40
N LEU A 305 0.05 -24.01 11.72
CA LEU A 305 -1.05 -24.60 12.47
C LEU A 305 -1.68 -23.47 13.30
N PRO A 306 -2.96 -23.12 13.04
CA PRO A 306 -3.62 -22.05 13.78
C PRO A 306 -3.70 -22.40 15.26
N GLN A 307 -3.33 -21.46 16.11
CA GLN A 307 -3.43 -21.66 17.55
C GLN A 307 -4.90 -21.68 18.02
N PRO A 308 -5.23 -22.34 19.15
CA PRO A 308 -6.57 -22.25 19.70
C PRO A 308 -6.98 -20.80 20.01
N GLY A 309 -8.30 -20.54 20.06
CA GLY A 309 -8.84 -19.24 20.47
C GLY A 309 -9.04 -18.20 19.36
N TRP A 310 -8.92 -18.57 18.07
CA TRP A 310 -9.27 -17.69 16.95
C TRP A 310 -10.74 -17.25 16.98
N ALA A 311 -11.68 -18.14 17.29
CA ALA A 311 -13.11 -17.80 17.36
C ALA A 311 -13.39 -16.71 18.40
N LYS A 312 -12.87 -16.86 19.63
CA LYS A 312 -13.00 -15.85 20.70
C LYS A 312 -12.35 -14.53 20.32
N PHE A 313 -11.19 -14.57 19.67
CA PHE A 313 -10.50 -13.38 19.16
C PHE A 313 -11.33 -12.66 18.10
N LEU A 314 -11.84 -13.37 17.09
CA LEU A 314 -12.63 -12.80 16.00
C LEU A 314 -13.96 -12.23 16.51
N VAL A 315 -14.66 -12.92 17.40
CA VAL A 315 -15.92 -12.40 17.98
C VAL A 315 -15.67 -11.09 18.72
N LYS A 316 -14.66 -11.02 19.59
CA LYS A 316 -14.32 -9.78 20.29
C LYS A 316 -13.91 -8.66 19.32
N LEU A 317 -13.13 -9.00 18.29
CA LEU A 317 -12.71 -8.04 17.27
C LEU A 317 -13.90 -7.49 16.49
N VAL A 318 -14.83 -8.35 16.06
CA VAL A 318 -16.05 -7.95 15.36
C VAL A 318 -16.89 -7.04 16.24
N VAL A 319 -17.07 -7.38 17.53
CA VAL A 319 -17.80 -6.52 18.48
C VAL A 319 -17.13 -5.14 18.62
N ALA A 320 -15.80 -5.07 18.74
CA ALA A 320 -15.07 -3.81 18.83
C ALA A 320 -15.19 -2.97 17.54
N VAL A 321 -15.12 -3.63 16.38
CA VAL A 321 -15.28 -2.99 15.06
C VAL A 321 -16.71 -2.46 14.88
N LEU A 322 -17.73 -3.24 15.24
CA LEU A 322 -19.13 -2.81 15.19
C LEU A 322 -19.41 -1.63 16.14
N ALA A 323 -18.83 -1.65 17.35
CA ALA A 323 -18.94 -0.53 18.29
C ALA A 323 -18.31 0.75 17.71
N MET A 324 -17.11 0.65 17.13
CA MET A 324 -16.46 1.77 16.43
C MET A 324 -17.33 2.28 15.28
N SER A 325 -17.86 1.39 14.45
CA SER A 325 -18.74 1.78 13.33
C SER A 325 -20.01 2.49 13.80
N ALA A 326 -20.64 2.00 14.87
CA ALA A 326 -21.82 2.64 15.45
C ALA A 326 -21.51 4.05 15.95
N VAL A 327 -20.38 4.24 16.64
CA VAL A 327 -19.92 5.56 17.08
C VAL A 327 -19.65 6.47 15.89
N LEU A 328 -18.93 6.02 14.86
CA LEU A 328 -18.65 6.82 13.67
C LEU A 328 -19.94 7.26 12.97
N LEU A 329 -20.87 6.33 12.74
CA LEU A 329 -22.15 6.64 12.09
C LEU A 329 -23.02 7.59 12.92
N ALA A 330 -23.08 7.37 14.24
CA ALA A 330 -23.77 8.29 15.15
C ALA A 330 -23.14 9.68 15.08
N THR A 331 -21.81 9.79 15.23
CA THR A 331 -21.10 11.08 15.20
C THR A 331 -21.29 11.81 13.86
N MET A 332 -21.31 11.07 12.75
CA MET A 332 -21.61 11.62 11.42
C MET A 332 -23.03 12.17 11.30
N HIS A 333 -24.01 11.58 11.99
CA HIS A 333 -25.39 12.06 11.97
C HIS A 333 -25.57 13.41 12.66
N TRP A 334 -24.76 13.70 13.70
CA TRP A 334 -24.80 14.97 14.44
C TRP A 334 -23.98 16.09 13.78
N LEU A 335 -23.11 15.76 12.83
CA LEU A 335 -22.26 16.73 12.16
C LEU A 335 -23.00 17.39 10.99
N PRO A 336 -22.78 18.69 10.75
CA PRO A 336 -23.33 19.37 9.58
C PRO A 336 -22.75 18.80 8.29
N ALA A 337 -23.45 19.04 7.16
CA ALA A 337 -23.04 18.53 5.85
C ALA A 337 -21.58 18.85 5.54
N TRP A 338 -20.85 17.88 4.98
CA TRP A 338 -19.40 17.95 4.76
C TRP A 338 -18.96 19.05 3.80
N GLU A 339 -19.86 19.51 2.96
CA GLU A 339 -19.63 20.62 2.03
C GLU A 339 -19.64 21.99 2.72
N GLN A 340 -20.20 22.09 3.93
CA GLN A 340 -20.36 23.35 4.63
C GLN A 340 -19.12 23.71 5.46
N GLY A 341 -18.71 24.97 5.41
CA GLY A 341 -17.60 25.51 6.18
C GLY A 341 -16.28 25.57 5.41
N ALA A 342 -15.33 26.33 5.95
CA ALA A 342 -14.00 26.47 5.38
C ALA A 342 -13.22 25.15 5.44
N MET A 343 -12.16 25.04 4.64
CA MET A 343 -11.32 23.83 4.57
C MET A 343 -10.84 23.37 5.96
N LEU A 344 -10.43 24.32 6.82
CA LEU A 344 -9.97 24.03 8.17
C LEU A 344 -11.06 23.40 9.04
N GLU A 345 -12.32 23.86 8.93
CA GLU A 345 -13.44 23.27 9.68
C GLU A 345 -13.72 21.85 9.23
N ARG A 346 -13.68 21.58 7.92
CA ARG A 346 -13.84 20.22 7.37
C ARG A 346 -12.76 19.29 7.92
N PHE A 347 -11.51 19.74 7.96
CA PHE A 347 -10.39 19.01 8.57
C PHE A 347 -10.58 18.76 10.07
N LEU A 348 -11.06 19.75 10.84
CA LEU A 348 -11.30 19.59 12.27
C LEU A 348 -12.41 18.58 12.55
N ARG A 349 -13.51 18.61 11.77
CA ARG A 349 -14.60 17.62 11.88
C ARG A 349 -14.13 16.21 11.52
N LEU A 350 -13.32 16.08 10.47
CA LEU A 350 -12.69 14.81 10.10
C LEU A 350 -11.75 14.31 11.22
N GLY A 351 -10.92 15.21 11.78
CA GLY A 351 -10.04 14.90 12.90
C GLY A 351 -10.80 14.41 14.14
N LEU A 352 -11.93 15.05 14.45
CA LEU A 352 -12.83 14.61 15.52
C LEU A 352 -13.35 13.19 15.28
N LEU A 353 -13.78 12.87 14.06
CA LEU A 353 -14.25 11.52 13.72
C LEU A 353 -13.15 10.47 13.86
N VAL A 354 -11.93 10.77 13.39
CA VAL A 354 -10.79 9.86 13.52
C VAL A 354 -10.47 9.61 14.99
N VAL A 355 -10.43 10.66 15.82
CA VAL A 355 -10.20 10.53 17.26
C VAL A 355 -11.33 9.76 17.94
N ALA A 356 -12.59 10.06 17.65
CA ALA A 356 -13.74 9.36 18.20
C ALA A 356 -13.74 7.87 17.83
N GLY A 357 -13.44 7.54 16.58
CA GLY A 357 -13.30 6.16 16.11
C GLY A 357 -12.16 5.41 16.81
N LEU A 358 -10.99 6.04 16.94
CA LEU A 358 -9.85 5.45 17.65
C LEU A 358 -10.17 5.19 19.13
N LEU A 359 -10.78 6.16 19.81
CA LEU A 359 -11.16 6.03 21.21
C LEU A 359 -12.24 4.96 21.40
N ALA A 360 -13.25 4.91 20.54
CA ALA A 360 -14.29 3.87 20.59
C ALA A 360 -13.71 2.47 20.37
N TYR A 361 -12.83 2.32 19.36
CA TYR A 361 -12.22 1.04 19.04
C TYR A 361 -11.29 0.55 20.15
N PHE A 362 -10.31 1.36 20.56
CA PHE A 362 -9.35 0.98 21.60
C PHE A 362 -10.00 0.89 22.99
N GLY A 363 -11.00 1.73 23.27
CA GLY A 363 -11.81 1.65 24.49
C GLY A 363 -12.57 0.33 24.56
N MET A 364 -13.27 -0.07 23.48
CA MET A 364 -14.00 -1.33 23.45
C MET A 364 -13.07 -2.55 23.48
N LEU A 365 -11.92 -2.49 22.82
CA LEU A 365 -10.89 -3.54 22.97
C LEU A 365 -10.43 -3.69 24.42
N ALA A 366 -10.15 -2.58 25.11
CA ALA A 366 -9.74 -2.60 26.52
C ALA A 366 -10.83 -3.21 27.42
N LEU A 367 -12.10 -2.84 27.20
CA LEU A 367 -13.25 -3.41 27.91
C LEU A 367 -13.43 -4.92 27.66
N LEU A 368 -13.19 -5.37 26.43
CA LEU A 368 -13.22 -6.79 26.06
C LEU A 368 -11.98 -7.56 26.58
N GLY A 369 -11.10 -6.90 27.33
CA GLY A 369 -9.94 -7.50 27.98
C GLY A 369 -8.75 -7.72 27.05
N PHE A 370 -8.67 -7.01 25.92
CA PHE A 370 -7.44 -6.97 25.12
C PHE A 370 -6.43 -6.06 25.80
N ARG A 371 -5.32 -6.64 26.27
CA ARG A 371 -4.18 -5.86 26.75
C ARG A 371 -3.24 -5.67 25.58
N LEU A 372 -2.92 -4.41 25.24
CA LEU A 372 -1.91 -4.08 24.22
C LEU A 372 -0.55 -4.78 24.47
N ARG A 373 -0.28 -5.16 25.74
CA ARG A 373 0.89 -5.93 26.16
C ARG A 373 0.93 -7.36 25.60
N ASP A 374 -0.21 -7.99 25.35
CA ASP A 374 -0.31 -9.36 24.81
C ASP A 374 0.19 -9.43 23.36
N PHE A 375 0.25 -8.30 22.67
CA PHE A 375 0.76 -8.17 21.31
C PHE A 375 2.14 -7.50 21.25
N SER A 376 2.71 -7.14 22.40
CA SER A 376 4.07 -6.60 22.47
C SER A 376 5.11 -7.73 22.34
N ARG A 377 6.25 -7.42 21.73
CA ARG A 377 7.39 -8.33 21.43
C ARG A 377 7.82 -9.26 22.59
N ARG A 378 7.51 -8.90 23.84
CA ARG A 378 7.80 -9.67 25.07
C ARG A 378 6.81 -10.80 25.39
N ALA A 379 5.70 -10.91 24.66
CA ALA A 379 4.72 -11.98 24.86
C ALA A 379 4.99 -13.21 23.96
N VAL A 380 5.85 -13.05 22.94
CA VAL A 380 6.17 -14.10 21.96
C VAL A 380 7.57 -14.70 22.18
N LEU A 381 8.51 -13.90 22.70
CA LEU A 381 9.77 -14.34 23.32
C LEU A 381 9.48 -14.79 24.74
#